data_AF-A0AA88BAX6-F1
#
_entry.id   AF-A0AA88BAX6-F1
#
_cell.length_a   1.000
_cell.length_b   1.000
_cell.length_c   1.000
_cell.angle_alpha   90.00
_cell.angle_beta   90.00
_cell.angle_gamma   90.00
#
_symmetry.space_group_name_H-M   'P 1'
#
loop_
_entity.id
_entity.type
_entity.pdbx_description
1 polymer ?
#
loop_
_entity_poly.entity_id
_entity_poly.type
_entity_poly.pdbx_seq_one_letter_code
_entity_poly.pdbx_strand_id
1 'polypeptide(L)'
;MQWYWFGDIMSVDAKGTLAQQRARNIRYGGRRPGMAGYTLLELLVVMGILAALTAMATPQVMGYFGKAKTQSAQLQIENINTALEMYYVENGSYPSSSAGLKALVEATPEAPRWNGPYLKNAKTLLDPWGRPYQYSVSEQGEYNVYSLGPTGKRTSKPTSATSASRNWSDNG
;
A
#
# COMPACT_ATOMS: atom_id res chain seq x y z
N MET A 1 21.91 1.76 -46.27
CA MET A 1 22.03 2.56 -47.50
C MET A 1 21.96 4.03 -47.12
N GLN A 2 23.08 4.73 -47.28
CA GLN A 2 23.18 6.19 -47.17
C GLN A 2 22.50 6.83 -48.38
N TRP A 3 21.86 7.99 -48.16
CA TRP A 3 21.46 8.90 -49.23
C TRP A 3 21.86 10.31 -48.82
N TYR A 4 22.87 10.83 -49.52
CA TYR A 4 23.25 12.24 -49.58
C TYR A 4 22.49 12.89 -50.74
N TRP A 5 21.82 14.01 -50.49
CA TRP A 5 21.29 15.02 -51.45
C TRP A 5 20.58 16.05 -50.56
N PHE A 6 21.03 17.29 -50.36
CA PHE A 6 21.26 18.39 -51.30
C PHE A 6 22.03 19.50 -50.56
N GLY A 7 22.87 20.24 -51.27
CA GLY A 7 23.16 21.63 -50.90
C GLY A 7 24.62 21.95 -50.58
N ASP A 8 25.53 21.57 -51.48
CA ASP A 8 26.74 22.37 -51.68
C ASP A 8 26.53 23.25 -52.93
N ILE A 9 27.29 24.36 -53.00
CA ILE A 9 27.39 25.38 -54.07
C ILE A 9 26.77 26.75 -53.72
N MET A 10 27.62 27.66 -53.25
CA MET A 10 28.15 28.85 -53.98
C MET A 10 29.24 29.49 -53.08
N SER A 11 30.55 29.34 -53.32
CA SER A 11 31.42 29.81 -54.43
C SER A 11 31.80 31.31 -54.36
N VAL A 12 33.11 31.54 -54.10
CA VAL A 12 34.01 32.59 -54.67
C VAL A 12 33.90 34.01 -54.04
N ASP A 13 34.94 34.81 -53.80
CA ASP A 13 36.35 34.85 -54.23
C ASP A 13 37.28 35.53 -53.20
N ALA A 14 38.57 35.35 -53.48
CA ALA A 14 39.82 35.85 -53.00
C ALA A 14 39.99 37.34 -52.59
N LYS A 15 40.99 37.49 -51.71
CA LYS A 15 41.95 38.61 -51.54
C LYS A 15 41.43 39.90 -50.92
N GLY A 16 41.83 40.09 -49.67
CA GLY A 16 41.83 41.41 -49.04
C GLY A 16 42.53 41.41 -47.69
N THR A 17 43.80 41.82 -47.71
CA THR A 17 44.42 42.66 -46.67
C THR A 17 44.69 42.06 -45.28
N LEU A 18 45.97 41.84 -45.04
CA LEU A 18 46.60 41.76 -43.72
C LEU A 18 46.29 43.05 -42.93
N ALA A 19 45.48 42.93 -41.88
CA ALA A 19 45.42 43.95 -40.83
C ALA A 19 45.22 43.25 -39.50
N GLN A 20 46.32 43.18 -38.76
CA GLN A 20 46.40 43.32 -37.31
C GLN A 20 45.05 43.50 -36.62
N GLN A 21 44.69 42.58 -35.72
CA GLN A 21 44.08 42.99 -34.46
C GLN A 21 44.10 41.86 -33.44
N ARG A 22 45.21 41.90 -32.67
CA ARG A 22 45.22 41.64 -31.23
C ARG A 22 44.48 40.39 -30.79
N ALA A 23 45.23 39.30 -30.70
CA ALA A 23 44.97 38.24 -29.74
C ALA A 23 44.77 38.85 -28.34
N ARG A 24 43.53 39.18 -27.98
CA ARG A 24 43.13 39.37 -26.60
C ARG A 24 43.06 37.98 -26.00
N ASN A 25 44.18 37.54 -25.44
CA ASN A 25 44.18 36.49 -24.42
C ASN A 25 43.34 37.00 -23.25
N ILE A 26 42.03 36.78 -23.29
CA ILE A 26 41.20 36.84 -22.10
C ILE A 26 41.61 35.64 -21.27
N ARG A 27 42.57 35.87 -20.38
CA ARG A 27 42.88 34.97 -19.29
C ARG A 27 41.63 34.89 -18.42
N TYR A 28 40.75 33.96 -18.72
CA TYR A 28 39.76 33.47 -17.76
C TYR A 28 40.54 32.72 -16.69
N GLY A 29 41.16 33.46 -15.78
CA GLY A 29 41.59 32.98 -14.48
C GLY A 29 40.35 32.63 -13.68
N GLY A 30 39.69 31.54 -14.05
CA GLY A 30 38.65 30.92 -13.26
C GLY A 30 39.30 30.49 -11.95
N ARG A 31 39.13 31.31 -10.92
CA ARG A 31 39.25 30.85 -9.54
C ARG A 31 38.29 29.69 -9.42
N ARG A 32 38.81 28.45 -9.42
CA ARG A 32 38.02 27.29 -8.99
C ARG A 32 37.50 27.70 -7.61
N PRO A 33 36.18 27.83 -7.39
CA PRO A 33 35.68 28.08 -6.04
C PRO A 33 36.27 26.97 -5.19
N GLY A 34 37.05 27.37 -4.17
CA GLY A 34 37.70 26.43 -3.28
C GLY A 34 36.62 25.46 -2.81
N MET A 35 36.91 24.17 -2.93
CA MET A 35 36.03 23.13 -2.40
C MET A 35 36.02 23.33 -0.89
N ALA A 36 35.04 24.08 -0.40
CA ALA A 36 34.85 24.32 1.01
C ALA A 36 34.40 22.99 1.62
N GLY A 37 35.34 22.29 2.24
CA GLY A 37 35.02 21.10 3.03
C GLY A 37 34.19 21.51 4.23
N TYR A 38 33.08 20.82 4.46
CA TYR A 38 32.30 20.95 5.69
C TYR A 38 33.20 20.68 6.89
N THR A 39 33.11 21.53 7.91
CA THR A 39 33.86 21.31 9.15
C THR A 39 33.21 20.16 9.94
N LEU A 40 34.00 19.41 10.72
CA LEU A 40 33.47 18.33 11.57
C LEU A 40 32.41 18.83 12.55
N LEU A 41 32.57 20.07 13.03
CA LEU A 41 31.65 20.71 13.96
C LEU A 41 30.27 20.96 13.33
N GLU A 42 30.23 21.30 12.04
CA GLU A 42 28.98 21.53 11.31
C GLU A 42 28.15 20.25 11.19
N LEU A 43 28.80 19.12 10.88
CA LEU A 43 28.13 17.81 10.87
C LEU A 43 27.73 17.35 12.28
N LEU A 44 28.52 17.67 13.31
CA LEU A 44 28.21 17.34 14.70
C LEU A 44 26.94 18.06 15.16
N VAL A 45 26.82 19.36 14.91
CA VAL A 45 25.63 20.15 15.28
C VAL A 45 24.40 19.65 14.53
N VAL A 46 24.52 19.35 13.23
CA VAL A 46 23.40 18.80 12.43
C VAL A 46 22.92 17.46 12.99
N MET A 47 23.84 16.53 13.25
CA MET A 47 23.50 15.24 13.86
C MET A 47 22.88 15.42 15.26
N GLY A 48 23.37 16.36 16.06
CA GLY A 48 22.80 16.69 17.36
C GLY A 48 21.35 17.19 17.28
N ILE A 49 21.06 18.10 16.34
CA ILE A 49 19.69 18.60 16.12
C ILE A 49 18.79 17.48 15.58
N LEU A 50 19.26 16.66 14.63
CA LEU A 50 18.50 15.52 14.11
C LEU A 50 18.17 14.49 15.21
N ALA A 51 19.12 14.18 16.09
CA ALA A 51 18.90 13.29 17.23
C ALA A 51 17.86 13.86 18.20
N ALA A 52 17.94 15.16 18.52
CA ALA A 52 17.00 15.85 19.39
C ALA A 52 15.57 15.86 18.82
N LEU A 53 15.42 16.15 17.52
CA LEU A 53 14.11 16.14 16.84
C LEU A 53 13.53 14.73 16.77
N THR A 54 14.35 13.72 16.45
CA THR A 54 13.91 12.32 16.35
C THR A 54 13.41 11.79 17.71
N ALA A 55 14.07 12.19 18.80
CA ALA A 55 13.66 11.83 20.16
C ALA A 55 12.25 12.34 20.50
N MET A 56 11.88 13.54 20.03
CA MET A 56 10.56 14.14 20.30
C MET A 56 9.47 13.65 19.32
N ALA A 57 9.81 13.33 18.07
CA ALA A 57 8.83 13.05 17.01
C ALA A 57 8.30 11.60 16.98
N THR A 58 8.97 10.65 17.64
CA THR A 58 8.67 9.21 17.54
C THR A 58 7.31 8.75 18.14
N PRO A 59 6.88 9.17 19.34
CA PRO A 59 5.75 8.53 20.02
C PRO A 59 4.38 8.81 19.37
N GLN A 60 4.23 9.93 18.66
CA GLN A 60 2.95 10.35 18.09
C GLN A 60 2.49 9.47 16.92
N VAL A 61 3.43 8.85 16.20
CA VAL A 61 3.16 8.07 14.98
C VAL A 61 2.50 6.71 15.30
N MET A 62 2.84 6.10 16.44
CA MET A 62 2.33 4.77 16.82
C MET A 62 0.81 4.72 17.05
N GLY A 63 0.23 5.79 17.60
CA GLY A 63 -1.22 5.87 17.86
C GLY A 63 -2.07 5.92 16.58
N TYR A 64 -1.56 6.59 15.52
CA TYR A 64 -2.25 6.67 14.22
C TYR A 64 -2.23 5.33 13.49
N PHE A 65 -1.10 4.61 13.54
CA PHE A 65 -1.02 3.27 12.96
C PHE A 65 -1.97 2.27 13.65
N GLY A 66 -2.15 2.37 14.97
CA GLY A 66 -3.12 1.54 15.70
C GLY A 66 -4.55 1.73 15.19
N LYS A 67 -5.01 2.98 15.07
CA LYS A 67 -6.37 3.32 14.60
C LYS A 67 -6.60 2.91 13.14
N ALA A 68 -5.62 3.16 12.28
CA ALA A 68 -5.69 2.77 10.87
C ALA A 68 -5.80 1.24 10.72
N LYS A 69 -5.06 0.46 11.51
CA LYS A 69 -5.17 -0.99 11.54
C LYS A 69 -6.55 -1.45 12.02
N THR A 70 -7.10 -0.87 13.08
CA THR A 70 -8.45 -1.23 13.55
C THR A 70 -9.53 -0.93 12.51
N GLN A 71 -9.45 0.21 11.84
CA GLN A 71 -10.40 0.58 10.79
C GLN A 71 -10.27 -0.32 9.55
N SER A 72 -9.03 -0.62 9.13
CA SER A 72 -8.78 -1.59 8.07
C SER A 72 -9.34 -2.96 8.42
N ALA A 73 -9.23 -3.39 9.67
CA ALA A 73 -9.76 -4.67 10.11
C ALA A 73 -11.29 -4.71 10.03
N GLN A 74 -11.97 -3.61 10.38
CA GLN A 74 -13.43 -3.48 10.26
C GLN A 74 -13.90 -3.58 8.81
N LEU A 75 -13.27 -2.82 7.90
CA LEU A 75 -13.60 -2.86 6.47
C LEU A 75 -13.37 -4.25 5.86
N GLN A 76 -12.33 -4.96 6.30
CA GLN A 76 -12.08 -6.34 5.87
C GLN A 76 -13.16 -7.30 6.37
N ILE A 77 -13.65 -7.14 7.61
CA ILE A 77 -14.76 -7.95 8.14
C ILE A 77 -16.03 -7.67 7.34
N GLU A 78 -16.35 -6.41 7.02
CA GLU A 78 -17.51 -6.06 6.19
C GLU A 78 -17.44 -6.74 4.82
N ASN A 79 -16.29 -6.72 4.17
CA ASN A 79 -16.08 -7.43 2.90
C ASN A 79 -16.26 -8.94 3.04
N ILE A 80 -15.80 -9.54 4.14
CA ILE A 80 -16.00 -10.97 4.43
C ILE A 80 -17.49 -11.27 4.64
N ASN A 81 -18.21 -10.41 5.36
CA ASN A 81 -19.65 -10.57 5.57
C ASN A 81 -20.43 -10.52 4.25
N THR A 82 -20.12 -9.56 3.36
CA THR A 82 -20.71 -9.51 2.02
C THR A 82 -20.42 -10.78 1.22
N ALA A 83 -19.19 -11.31 1.31
CA ALA A 83 -18.83 -12.56 0.63
C ALA A 83 -19.59 -13.77 1.21
N LEU A 84 -19.81 -13.82 2.53
CA LEU A 84 -20.62 -14.86 3.19
C LEU A 84 -22.10 -14.78 2.76
N GLU A 85 -22.65 -13.57 2.64
CA GLU A 85 -24.01 -13.36 2.13
C GLU A 85 -24.14 -13.85 0.69
N MET A 86 -23.18 -13.55 -0.19
CA MET A 86 -23.16 -14.07 -1.56
C MET A 86 -23.08 -15.60 -1.59
N TYR A 87 -22.22 -16.19 -0.76
CA TYR A 87 -22.12 -17.64 -0.63
C TYR A 87 -23.46 -18.26 -0.20
N TYR A 88 -24.15 -17.63 0.76
CA TYR A 88 -25.47 -18.08 1.23
C TYR A 88 -26.54 -17.98 0.14
N VAL A 89 -26.56 -16.90 -0.65
CA VAL A 89 -27.51 -16.74 -1.76
C VAL A 89 -27.38 -17.86 -2.80
N GLU A 90 -26.16 -18.31 -3.08
CA GLU A 90 -25.91 -19.33 -4.10
C GLU A 90 -26.03 -20.77 -3.60
N ASN A 91 -25.55 -21.04 -2.37
CA ASN A 91 -25.50 -22.40 -1.80
C ASN A 91 -26.64 -22.68 -0.82
N GLY A 92 -27.36 -21.67 -0.35
CA GLY A 92 -28.47 -21.78 0.60
C GLY A 92 -28.05 -21.99 2.06
N SER A 93 -26.74 -21.97 2.35
CA SER A 93 -26.18 -22.15 3.69
C SER A 93 -24.85 -21.41 3.81
N TYR A 94 -24.42 -21.10 5.04
CA TYR A 94 -23.07 -20.59 5.28
C TYR A 94 -22.05 -21.74 5.31
N PRO A 95 -20.75 -21.47 5.07
CA PRO A 95 -19.71 -22.48 5.17
C PRO A 95 -19.69 -23.15 6.54
N SER A 96 -19.42 -24.45 6.59
CA SER A 96 -19.25 -25.16 7.87
C SER A 96 -18.03 -24.64 8.65
N SER A 97 -17.95 -24.97 9.94
CA SER A 97 -16.74 -24.68 10.74
C SER A 97 -15.48 -25.37 10.19
N SER A 98 -15.61 -26.50 9.48
CA SER A 98 -14.49 -27.20 8.84
C SER A 98 -13.99 -26.51 7.58
N ALA A 99 -14.90 -26.06 6.72
CA ALA A 99 -14.53 -25.30 5.52
C ALA A 99 -14.09 -23.87 5.87
N GLY A 100 -14.82 -23.24 6.79
CA GLY A 100 -14.56 -21.89 7.28
C GLY A 100 -14.52 -20.84 6.17
N LEU A 101 -13.75 -19.77 6.41
CA LEU A 101 -13.61 -18.67 5.45
C LEU A 101 -12.85 -19.04 4.17
N LYS A 102 -12.22 -20.22 4.10
CA LYS A 102 -11.55 -20.67 2.87
C LYS A 102 -12.54 -20.95 1.75
N ALA A 103 -13.77 -21.37 2.09
CA ALA A 103 -14.85 -21.58 1.12
C ALA A 103 -15.20 -20.31 0.31
N LEU A 104 -14.80 -19.13 0.82
CA LEU A 104 -15.00 -17.86 0.12
C LEU A 104 -13.98 -17.62 -1.00
N VAL A 105 -12.87 -18.35 -0.99
CA VAL A 105 -11.74 -18.18 -1.92
C VAL A 105 -11.62 -19.37 -2.87
N GLU A 106 -11.90 -20.58 -2.39
CA GLU A 106 -11.81 -21.82 -3.15
C GLU A 106 -13.08 -22.65 -3.03
N ALA A 107 -13.39 -23.40 -4.08
CA ALA A 107 -14.53 -24.31 -4.10
C ALA A 107 -14.31 -25.44 -3.08
N THR A 108 -15.35 -25.75 -2.32
CA THR A 108 -15.36 -26.86 -1.35
C THR A 108 -16.41 -27.89 -1.76
N PRO A 109 -16.26 -29.17 -1.34
CA PRO A 109 -17.27 -30.20 -1.62
C PRO A 109 -18.67 -29.88 -1.06
N GLU A 110 -18.72 -29.00 -0.05
CA GLU A 110 -19.95 -28.55 0.62
C GLU A 110 -20.74 -27.50 -0.19
N ALA A 111 -20.15 -26.98 -1.28
CA ALA A 111 -20.71 -25.90 -2.11
C ALA A 111 -20.91 -26.36 -3.57
N PRO A 112 -21.94 -27.17 -3.89
CA PRO A 112 -22.16 -27.68 -5.24
C PRO A 112 -22.44 -26.58 -6.27
N ARG A 113 -22.93 -25.41 -5.82
CA ARG A 113 -23.27 -24.25 -6.64
C ARG A 113 -22.26 -23.11 -6.53
N TRP A 114 -21.04 -23.42 -6.07
CA TRP A 114 -19.99 -22.43 -5.92
C TRP A 114 -19.69 -21.73 -7.25
N ASN A 115 -19.83 -20.41 -7.25
CA ASN A 115 -19.59 -19.53 -8.40
C ASN A 115 -18.50 -18.48 -8.08
N GLY A 116 -17.66 -18.80 -7.09
CA GLY A 116 -16.63 -17.90 -6.58
C GLY A 116 -15.44 -17.71 -7.54
N PRO A 117 -14.39 -16.99 -7.09
CA PRO A 117 -14.11 -16.61 -5.71
C PRO A 117 -14.89 -15.38 -5.23
N TYR A 118 -15.55 -15.48 -4.06
CA TYR A 118 -16.28 -14.38 -3.42
C TYR A 118 -15.33 -13.35 -2.78
N LEU A 119 -14.10 -13.76 -2.45
CA LEU A 119 -13.02 -12.89 -2.02
C LEU A 119 -11.88 -12.91 -3.04
N LYS A 120 -11.41 -11.71 -3.41
CA LYS A 120 -10.40 -11.55 -4.47
C LYS A 120 -9.08 -12.26 -4.17
N ASN A 121 -8.68 -12.39 -2.89
CA ASN A 121 -7.40 -12.96 -2.50
C ASN A 121 -7.48 -13.67 -1.15
N ALA A 122 -6.82 -14.83 -0.99
CA ALA A 122 -6.68 -15.48 0.33
C ALA A 122 -6.04 -14.58 1.39
N LYS A 123 -5.22 -13.59 0.99
CA LYS A 123 -4.61 -12.61 1.90
C LYS A 123 -5.63 -11.75 2.63
N THR A 124 -6.85 -11.57 2.11
CA THR A 124 -7.90 -10.82 2.82
C THR A 124 -8.46 -11.57 4.02
N LEU A 125 -8.11 -12.85 4.19
CA LEU A 125 -8.42 -13.63 5.38
C LEU A 125 -7.44 -13.38 6.53
N LEU A 126 -6.41 -12.56 6.32
CA LEU A 126 -5.47 -12.12 7.35
C LEU A 126 -5.80 -10.69 7.78
N ASP A 127 -5.86 -10.48 9.08
CA ASP A 127 -6.05 -9.17 9.68
C ASP A 127 -4.79 -8.29 9.57
N PRO A 128 -4.87 -6.98 9.89
CA PRO A 128 -3.73 -6.05 9.82
C PRO A 128 -2.56 -6.33 10.80
N TRP A 129 -2.70 -7.35 11.65
CA TRP A 129 -1.65 -7.87 12.53
C TRP A 129 -1.10 -9.21 12.01
N GLY A 130 -1.53 -9.67 10.84
CA GLY A 130 -1.06 -10.87 10.16
C GLY A 130 -1.69 -12.16 10.70
N ARG A 131 -2.80 -12.07 11.43
CA ARG A 131 -3.48 -13.22 12.04
C ARG A 131 -4.72 -13.59 11.22
N PRO A 132 -5.10 -14.86 11.11
CA PRO A 132 -6.32 -15.23 10.43
C PRO A 132 -7.56 -14.67 11.15
N TYR A 133 -8.56 -14.25 10.39
CA TYR A 133 -9.89 -13.97 10.92
C TYR A 133 -10.53 -15.23 11.49
N GLN A 134 -11.22 -15.07 12.62
CA GLN A 134 -11.94 -16.14 13.28
C GLN A 134 -13.37 -16.18 12.76
N TYR A 135 -13.84 -17.38 12.45
CA TYR A 135 -15.18 -17.66 11.99
C TYR A 135 -15.81 -18.75 12.84
N SER A 136 -17.09 -18.57 13.17
CA SER A 136 -17.91 -19.59 13.82
C SER A 136 -19.32 -19.50 13.29
N VAL A 137 -19.95 -20.66 13.08
CA VAL A 137 -21.36 -20.77 12.66
C VAL A 137 -22.13 -21.60 13.68
N SER A 138 -23.32 -21.14 14.03
CA SER A 138 -24.30 -21.83 14.87
C SER A 138 -25.14 -22.79 14.03
N GLU A 139 -25.71 -23.80 14.67
CA GLU A 139 -26.68 -24.72 14.03
C GLU A 139 -27.94 -23.99 13.54
N GLN A 140 -28.25 -22.83 14.12
CA GLN A 140 -29.37 -21.97 13.74
C GLN A 140 -29.09 -21.09 12.52
N GLY A 141 -27.92 -21.22 11.89
CA GLY A 141 -27.52 -20.42 10.72
C GLY A 141 -26.96 -19.03 11.06
N GLU A 142 -26.79 -18.71 12.35
CA GLU A 142 -26.09 -17.50 12.76
C GLU A 142 -24.58 -17.67 12.62
N TYR A 143 -23.89 -16.68 12.04
CA TYR A 143 -22.43 -16.70 11.94
C TYR A 143 -21.81 -15.49 12.66
N ASN A 144 -20.53 -15.64 13.01
CA ASN A 144 -19.73 -14.57 13.59
C ASN A 144 -18.33 -14.56 12.97
N VAL A 145 -17.88 -13.37 12.56
CA VAL A 145 -16.53 -13.10 12.05
C VAL A 145 -15.87 -12.02 12.91
N TYR A 146 -14.66 -12.29 13.40
CA TYR A 146 -13.93 -11.32 14.21
C TYR A 146 -12.40 -11.47 14.10
N SER A 147 -11.68 -10.39 14.39
CA SER A 147 -10.21 -10.39 14.55
C SER A 147 -9.84 -10.44 16.04
N LEU A 148 -8.69 -11.04 16.35
CA LEU A 148 -8.10 -11.04 17.70
C LEU A 148 -7.34 -9.74 18.03
N GLY A 149 -7.23 -8.84 17.07
CA GLY A 149 -6.62 -7.53 17.24
C GLY A 149 -5.12 -7.56 17.56
N PRO A 150 -4.58 -6.45 18.11
CA PRO A 150 -3.16 -6.33 18.42
C PRO A 150 -2.67 -7.37 19.42
N THR A 151 -3.50 -7.67 20.43
CA THR A 151 -3.13 -8.53 21.55
C THR A 151 -3.19 -10.01 21.20
N GLY A 152 -3.97 -10.39 20.18
CA GLY A 152 -4.13 -11.80 19.83
C GLY A 152 -5.03 -12.58 20.75
N LYS A 153 -5.73 -11.91 21.67
CA LYS A 153 -6.63 -12.53 22.63
C LYS A 153 -8.04 -12.07 22.31
N ARG A 154 -9.03 -12.95 22.52
CA ARG A 154 -10.44 -12.53 22.48
C ARG A 154 -10.63 -11.46 23.55
N THR A 155 -10.81 -10.21 23.12
CA THR A 155 -11.16 -9.13 24.04
C THR A 155 -12.65 -9.24 24.36
N SER A 156 -13.05 -9.00 25.60
CA SER A 156 -14.46 -8.95 26.01
C SER A 156 -15.22 -7.78 25.36
N LYS A 157 -14.50 -6.80 24.80
CA LYS A 157 -15.09 -5.75 23.98
C LYS A 157 -15.27 -6.27 22.56
N PRO A 158 -16.52 -6.44 22.06
CA PRO A 158 -16.75 -6.83 20.69
C PRO A 158 -16.14 -5.77 19.77
N THR A 159 -15.07 -6.15 19.05
CA THR A 159 -14.59 -5.38 17.89
C THR A 159 -15.23 -5.89 16.60
N SER A 160 -16.34 -6.63 16.74
CA SER A 160 -17.10 -7.27 15.67
C SER A 160 -17.92 -6.25 14.89
N ALA A 161 -17.87 -6.35 13.56
CA ALA A 161 -19.04 -5.96 12.76
C ALA A 161 -20.10 -7.04 13.00
N THR A 162 -21.12 -6.66 13.77
CA THR A 162 -22.49 -7.20 13.78
C THR A 162 -22.63 -8.73 13.68
N SER A 163 -23.08 -9.35 14.79
CA SER A 163 -23.87 -10.57 14.73
C SER A 163 -25.00 -10.37 13.72
N ALA A 164 -24.98 -11.09 12.60
CA ALA A 164 -26.09 -11.08 11.65
C ALA A 164 -27.26 -11.88 12.23
N SER A 165 -27.79 -11.47 13.39
CA SER A 165 -29.10 -11.85 13.87
C SER A 165 -30.14 -11.00 13.12
N ARG A 166 -30.24 -11.18 11.80
CA ARG A 166 -31.49 -10.85 11.11
C ARG A 166 -32.39 -12.05 11.30
N ASN A 167 -33.05 -12.08 12.45
CA ASN A 167 -34.26 -12.84 12.66
C ASN A 167 -35.22 -12.48 11.52
N TRP A 168 -35.28 -13.31 10.49
CA TRP A 168 -36.34 -13.26 9.48
C TRP A 168 -37.57 -13.96 10.06
N SER A 169 -38.15 -13.32 11.06
CA SER A 169 -39.42 -13.70 11.67
C SER A 169 -40.21 -12.43 11.95
N ASP A 170 -40.49 -11.65 10.91
CA ASP A 170 -41.59 -10.69 10.91
C ASP A 170 -42.05 -10.39 9.47
N ASN A 171 -43.24 -10.90 9.16
CA ASN A 171 -44.25 -10.40 8.21
C ASN A 171 -44.04 -10.54 6.68
N GLY A 172 -44.83 -11.47 6.12
CA GLY A 172 -45.15 -11.63 4.71
C GLY A 172 -45.82 -12.96 4.44
#